data_AF-A0A9E6VR77-F1
#
_entry.id   AF-A0A9E6VR77-F1
#
_cell.length_a   1.000
_cell.length_b   1.000
_cell.length_c   1.000
_cell.angle_alpha   90.00
_cell.angle_beta   90.00
_cell.angle_gamma   90.00
#
_symmetry.space_group_name_H-M   'P 1'
#
loop_
_entity.id
_entity.type
_entity.pdbx_description
1 polymer ?
#
loop_
_entity_poly.entity_id
_entity_poly.type
_entity_poly.pdbx_seq_one_letter_code
_entity_poly.pdbx_strand_id
1 'polypeptide(L)'
;MKKAENIDVIRKRPRLLDWLIGEAYPVTMTQFGMMMLPEFRHAGLFVPAIYGIIVTFTFIALVGIWHMKRWGLEMLIYAFLVRLIFLATIDEISVVGIVYQLTIIIICVPYYKRMDRNL
;
A
#
# COMPACT_ATOMS: atom_id res chain seq x y z
N MET A 1 11.88 -38.70 -5.82
CA MET A 1 12.61 -37.46 -6.21
C MET A 1 12.03 -36.28 -5.44
N LYS A 2 12.88 -35.64 -4.62
CA LYS A 2 12.77 -34.34 -3.93
C LYS A 2 11.42 -33.93 -3.30
N LYS A 3 11.30 -34.28 -2.02
CA LYS A 3 10.60 -33.50 -0.99
C LYS A 3 11.35 -32.16 -0.85
N ALA A 4 10.93 -31.14 -1.60
CA ALA A 4 11.37 -29.78 -1.32
C ALA A 4 10.48 -29.25 -0.21
N GLU A 5 10.94 -29.49 1.01
CA GLU A 5 10.53 -28.85 2.25
C GLU A 5 10.40 -27.34 1.98
N ASN A 6 9.16 -26.88 1.86
CA ASN A 6 8.80 -25.47 1.82
C ASN A 6 9.02 -24.94 3.23
N ILE A 7 10.29 -24.79 3.61
CA ILE A 7 10.65 -24.06 4.82
C ILE A 7 10.30 -22.63 4.48
N ASP A 8 9.16 -22.15 4.95
CA ASP A 8 8.91 -20.73 5.13
C ASP A 8 10.13 -20.19 5.87
N VAL A 9 11.09 -19.64 5.13
CA VAL A 9 12.22 -18.97 5.73
C VAL A 9 11.58 -17.75 6.37
N ILE A 10 11.29 -17.83 7.66
CA ILE A 10 10.81 -16.73 8.49
C ILE A 10 11.91 -15.67 8.44
N ARG A 11 11.89 -14.84 7.39
CA ARG A 11 12.88 -13.79 7.17
C ARG A 11 12.60 -12.74 8.23
N LYS A 12 13.56 -12.59 9.14
CA LYS A 12 13.47 -11.63 10.23
C LYS A 12 13.19 -10.24 9.66
N ARG A 13 12.03 -9.70 10.02
CA ARG A 13 11.58 -8.38 9.57
C ARG A 13 12.55 -7.31 10.07
N PRO A 14 12.99 -6.37 9.21
CA PRO A 14 13.77 -5.23 9.66
C PRO A 14 12.91 -4.36 10.58
N ARG A 15 13.44 -3.93 11.73
CA ARG A 15 12.72 -3.05 12.69
C ARG A 15 12.19 -1.77 12.04
N LEU A 16 12.95 -1.20 11.09
CA LEU A 16 12.54 -0.01 10.36
C LEU A 16 11.25 -0.23 9.55
N LEU A 17 11.17 -1.38 8.87
CA LEU A 17 10.01 -1.73 8.05
C LEU A 17 8.81 -2.11 8.92
N ASP A 18 9.07 -2.66 10.11
CA ASP A 18 8.05 -2.92 11.11
C ASP A 18 7.38 -1.65 11.62
N TRP A 19 8.19 -0.66 12.00
CA TRP A 19 7.72 0.64 12.44
C TRP A 19 6.99 1.40 11.32
N LEU A 20 7.56 1.44 10.11
CA LEU A 20 6.99 2.15 8.97
C LEU A 20 5.59 1.63 8.60
N ILE A 21 5.42 0.30 8.53
CA ILE A 21 4.11 -0.27 8.20
C ILE A 21 3.17 -0.21 9.39
N GLY A 22 3.70 -0.32 10.62
CA GLY A 22 2.94 -0.06 11.84
C GLY A 22 2.26 1.31 11.85
N GLU A 23 2.92 2.34 11.30
CA GLU A 23 2.35 3.67 11.12
C GLU A 23 1.44 3.78 9.89
N ALA A 24 1.87 3.26 8.74
CA ALA A 24 1.13 3.41 7.49
C ALA A 24 -0.21 2.67 7.49
N TYR A 25 -0.31 1.55 8.21
CA TYR A 25 -1.53 0.74 8.28
C TYR A 25 -2.71 1.50 8.91
N PRO A 26 -2.62 2.06 10.14
CA PRO A 26 -3.67 2.92 10.71
C PRO A 26 -4.06 4.08 9.80
N VAL A 27 -3.08 4.76 9.20
CA VAL A 27 -3.36 5.90 8.30
C VAL A 27 -4.23 5.48 7.12
N THR A 28 -3.92 4.36 6.48
CA THR A 28 -4.76 3.85 5.37
C THR A 28 -6.15 3.40 5.82
N MET A 29 -6.29 2.82 7.02
CA MET A 29 -7.60 2.48 7.57
C MET A 29 -8.43 3.73 7.89
N THR A 30 -7.82 4.77 8.43
CA THR A 30 -8.51 6.05 8.67
C THR A 30 -8.97 6.68 7.35
N GLN A 31 -8.12 6.66 6.32
CA GLN A 31 -8.52 7.14 4.98
C GLN A 31 -9.71 6.37 4.43
N PHE A 32 -9.72 5.05 4.57
CA PHE A 32 -10.85 4.22 4.17
C PHE A 32 -12.13 4.60 4.92
N GLY A 33 -12.06 4.76 6.24
CA GLY A 33 -13.21 5.18 7.06
C GLY A 33 -13.73 6.57 6.71
N MET A 34 -12.83 7.53 6.47
CA MET A 34 -13.18 8.91 6.10
C MET A 34 -13.99 8.97 4.81
N MET A 35 -13.70 8.11 3.81
CA MET A 35 -14.47 8.08 2.56
C MET A 35 -15.93 7.64 2.74
N MET A 36 -16.25 6.97 3.84
CA MET A 36 -17.62 6.57 4.14
C MET A 36 -18.44 7.72 4.74
N LEU A 37 -17.81 8.85 5.07
CA LEU A 37 -18.49 10.01 5.62
C LEU A 37 -19.39 10.70 4.57
N PRO A 38 -20.51 11.31 5.00
CA PRO A 38 -21.46 11.94 4.08
C PRO A 38 -20.85 13.06 3.23
N GLU A 39 -19.85 13.75 3.77
CA GLU A 39 -19.15 14.88 3.13
C GLU A 39 -18.55 14.49 1.77
N PHE A 40 -18.07 13.26 1.63
CA PHE A 40 -17.48 12.75 0.38
C PHE A 40 -18.53 12.28 -0.65
N ARG A 41 -19.81 12.16 -0.28
CA ARG A 41 -20.89 11.76 -1.21
C ARG A 41 -21.30 12.89 -2.15
N HIS A 42 -20.96 14.14 -1.82
CA HIS A 42 -21.30 15.30 -2.66
C HIS A 42 -20.45 15.39 -3.95
N ALA A 43 -19.31 14.70 -4.02
CA ALA A 43 -18.43 14.65 -5.19
C ALA A 43 -18.94 13.74 -6.33
N GLY A 44 -20.13 13.14 -6.19
CA GLY A 44 -20.68 12.15 -7.12
C GLY A 44 -20.21 10.73 -6.78
N LEU A 45 -21.10 9.75 -6.89
CA LEU A 45 -20.90 8.36 -6.40
C LEU A 45 -19.62 7.67 -6.90
N PHE A 46 -19.09 8.06 -8.05
CA PHE A 46 -17.99 7.37 -8.73
C PHE A 46 -16.61 7.71 -8.15
N VAL A 47 -16.39 8.97 -7.75
CA VAL A 47 -15.12 9.46 -7.19
C VAL A 47 -14.75 8.74 -5.87
N PRO A 48 -15.60 8.72 -4.83
CA PRO A 48 -15.29 8.02 -3.59
C PRO A 48 -15.23 6.50 -3.77
N ALA A 49 -15.95 5.93 -4.74
CA ALA A 49 -15.87 4.50 -5.03
C ALA A 49 -14.49 4.11 -5.60
N ILE A 50 -13.98 4.82 -6.61
CA ILE A 50 -12.64 4.57 -7.16
C ILE A 50 -11.57 4.83 -6.09
N TYR A 51 -11.70 5.94 -5.36
CA TYR A 51 -10.73 6.27 -4.32
C TYR A 51 -10.70 5.21 -3.21
N GLY A 52 -11.86 4.65 -2.85
CA GLY A 52 -11.98 3.53 -1.92
C GLY A 52 -11.28 2.26 -2.42
N ILE A 53 -11.41 1.95 -3.71
CA ILE A 53 -10.69 0.82 -4.33
C ILE A 53 -9.18 1.05 -4.23
N ILE A 54 -8.69 2.25 -4.56
CA ILE A 54 -7.26 2.61 -4.50
C ILE A 54 -6.71 2.45 -3.09
N VAL A 55 -7.43 2.94 -2.07
CA VAL A 55 -7.01 2.81 -0.67
C VAL A 55 -7.07 1.35 -0.21
N THR A 56 -8.06 0.57 -0.67
CA THR A 56 -8.12 -0.87 -0.38
C THR A 56 -6.92 -1.63 -0.96
N PHE A 57 -6.53 -1.34 -2.21
CA PHE A 57 -5.32 -1.92 -2.80
C PHE A 57 -4.05 -1.50 -2.06
N THR A 58 -3.98 -0.24 -1.63
CA THR A 58 -2.86 0.26 -0.82
C THR A 58 -2.78 -0.49 0.51
N PHE A 59 -3.91 -0.72 1.17
CA PHE A 59 -3.99 -1.50 2.41
C PHE A 59 -3.52 -2.95 2.21
N ILE A 60 -4.03 -3.63 1.19
CA ILE A 60 -3.64 -5.01 0.85
C ILE A 60 -2.13 -5.08 0.55
N ALA A 61 -1.61 -4.08 -0.16
CA ALA A 61 -0.17 -3.97 -0.44
C ALA A 61 0.66 -3.84 0.84
N LEU A 62 0.24 -3.00 1.79
CA LEU A 62 0.91 -2.86 3.09
C LEU A 62 0.91 -4.17 3.88
N VAL A 63 -0.18 -4.93 3.87
CA VAL A 63 -0.24 -6.28 4.48
C VAL A 63 0.74 -7.24 3.78
N GLY A 64 0.81 -7.23 2.45
CA GLY A 64 1.78 -8.05 1.70
C GLY A 64 3.22 -7.71 2.08
N ILE A 65 3.56 -6.42 2.18
CA ILE A 65 4.89 -5.98 2.63
C ILE A 65 5.09 -6.32 4.12
N TRP A 66 4.03 -6.37 4.92
CA TRP A 66 4.10 -6.84 6.31
C TRP A 66 4.65 -8.26 6.42
N HIS A 67 4.14 -9.13 5.58
CA HIS A 67 4.61 -10.51 5.49
C HIS A 67 5.85 -10.67 4.60
N MET A 68 6.57 -9.59 4.29
CA MET A 68 7.78 -9.59 3.47
C MET A 68 7.57 -10.24 2.09
N LYS A 69 6.39 -10.08 1.50
CA LYS A 69 6.04 -10.59 0.17
C LYS A 69 6.32 -9.55 -0.91
N ARG A 70 6.96 -9.95 -2.02
CA ARG A 70 7.31 -9.05 -3.14
C ARG A 70 6.08 -8.47 -3.84
N TRP A 71 5.03 -9.28 -3.98
CA TRP A 71 3.79 -8.84 -4.60
C TRP A 71 3.18 -7.64 -3.85
N GLY A 72 3.40 -7.54 -2.54
CA GLY A 72 2.96 -6.39 -1.75
C GLY A 72 3.64 -5.09 -2.17
N LEU A 73 4.96 -5.12 -2.41
CA LEU A 73 5.68 -3.92 -2.86
C LEU A 73 5.29 -3.53 -4.29
N GLU A 74 5.12 -4.51 -5.17
CA GLU A 74 4.67 -4.29 -6.54
C GLU A 74 3.27 -3.68 -6.56
N MET A 75 2.32 -4.24 -5.78
CA MET A 75 0.99 -3.66 -5.60
C MET A 75 1.03 -2.25 -5.02
N LEU A 76 1.94 -1.96 -4.09
CA LEU A 76 2.06 -0.62 -3.51
C LEU A 76 2.46 0.42 -4.57
N ILE A 77 3.40 0.06 -5.45
CA ILE A 77 3.85 0.91 -6.56
C ILE A 77 2.71 1.12 -7.56
N TYR A 78 1.99 0.06 -7.95
CA TYR A 78 0.84 0.19 -8.85
C TYR A 78 -0.27 1.05 -8.24
N ALA A 79 -0.62 0.82 -6.97
CA ALA A 79 -1.63 1.60 -6.26
C ALA A 79 -1.23 3.08 -6.18
N PHE A 80 0.06 3.39 -5.96
CA PHE A 80 0.57 4.76 -5.98
C PHE A 80 0.42 5.42 -7.36
N LEU A 81 0.80 4.73 -8.44
CA LEU A 81 0.68 5.26 -9.80
C LEU A 81 -0.79 5.51 -10.18
N VAL A 82 -1.68 4.53 -9.89
CA VAL A 82 -3.11 4.67 -10.13
C VAL A 82 -3.69 5.83 -9.31
N ARG A 83 -3.29 5.97 -8.05
CA ARG A 83 -3.68 7.10 -7.20
C ARG A 83 -3.26 8.43 -7.81
N LEU A 84 -2.03 8.54 -8.29
CA LEU A 84 -1.51 9.78 -8.86
C LEU A 84 -2.27 10.17 -10.13
N ILE A 85 -2.55 9.21 -11.01
CA ILE A 85 -3.37 9.44 -12.22
C ILE A 85 -4.78 9.86 -11.84
N PHE A 86 -5.39 9.19 -10.86
CA PHE A 86 -6.74 9.50 -10.39
C PHE A 86 -6.83 10.91 -9.81
N LEU A 87 -5.93 11.27 -8.88
CA LEU A 87 -5.89 12.60 -8.26
C LEU A 87 -5.61 13.71 -9.29
N ALA A 88 -4.76 13.44 -10.29
CA ALA A 88 -4.53 14.37 -11.39
C ALA A 88 -5.77 14.56 -12.29
N THR A 89 -6.61 13.53 -12.42
CA THR A 89 -7.85 13.59 -13.23
C THR A 89 -8.94 14.44 -12.55
N ILE A 90 -8.97 14.45 -11.22
CA ILE A 90 -9.95 15.21 -10.43
C ILE A 90 -9.40 16.57 -9.94
N ASP A 91 -8.17 16.92 -10.34
CA ASP A 91 -7.47 18.15 -9.93
C ASP A 91 -7.31 18.31 -8.39
N GLU A 92 -7.26 17.19 -7.65
CA GLU A 92 -7.07 17.16 -6.20
C GLU A 92 -5.68 16.62 -5.82
N ILE A 93 -4.63 17.18 -6.44
CA ILE A 93 -3.26 16.73 -6.18
C ILE A 93 -2.81 17.17 -4.78
N SER A 94 -2.68 16.20 -3.87
CA SER A 94 -2.09 16.40 -2.55
C SER A 94 -0.58 16.14 -2.57
N VAL A 95 0.22 17.20 -2.56
CA VAL A 95 1.70 17.11 -2.50
C VAL A 95 2.16 16.33 -1.27
N VAL A 96 1.55 16.59 -0.11
CA VAL A 96 1.88 15.90 1.15
C VAL A 96 1.61 14.39 1.04
N GLY A 97 0.45 14.01 0.49
CA GLY A 97 0.09 12.60 0.30
C GLY A 97 1.04 11.88 -0.67
N ILE A 98 1.44 12.54 -1.75
CA ILE A 98 2.40 12.01 -2.72
C ILE A 98 3.76 11.79 -2.06
N VAL A 99 4.29 12.80 -1.36
CA VAL A 99 5.60 12.72 -0.69
C VAL A 99 5.60 11.62 0.36
N TYR A 100 4.53 11.51 1.15
CA TYR A 100 4.39 10.46 2.16
C TYR A 100 4.43 9.05 1.54
N GLN A 101 3.61 8.80 0.51
CA GLN A 101 3.54 7.49 -0.13
C GLN A 101 4.83 7.14 -0.88
N LEU A 102 5.46 8.13 -1.52
CA LEU A 102 6.75 7.97 -2.19
C LEU A 102 7.87 7.63 -1.20
N THR A 103 7.88 8.28 -0.03
CA THR A 103 8.86 7.99 1.05
C THR A 103 8.75 6.54 1.52
N ILE A 104 7.53 6.02 1.70
CA ILE A 104 7.30 4.61 2.05
C ILE A 104 7.87 3.69 0.97
N ILE A 105 7.60 3.96 -0.31
CA ILE A 105 8.09 3.16 -1.43
C ILE A 105 9.62 3.16 -1.46
N ILE A 106 10.27 4.33 -1.36
CA ILE A 106 11.72 4.47 -1.36
C ILE A 106 12.36 3.66 -0.22
N ILE A 107 11.76 3.66 0.98
CA ILE A 107 12.26 2.88 2.12
C ILE A 107 12.08 1.37 1.88
N CYS A 108 10.99 0.96 1.22
CA CYS A 108 10.71 -0.46 0.96
C CYS A 108 11.55 -1.08 -0.18
N VAL A 109 11.92 -0.29 -1.20
CA VAL A 109 12.68 -0.77 -2.38
C VAL A 109 14.00 -1.49 -2.04
N PRO A 110 14.86 -0.99 -1.13
CA PRO A 110 16.07 -1.71 -0.71
C PRO A 110 15.81 -3.12 -0.17
N TYR A 111 14.63 -3.35 0.43
CA TYR A 111 14.24 -4.64 0.97
C TYR A 111 13.63 -5.59 -0.07
N TYR A 112 13.40 -5.14 -1.31
CA TYR A 112 12.78 -5.96 -2.37
C TYR A 112 13.52 -7.28 -2.63
N LYS A 113 14.86 -7.25 -2.68
CA LYS A 113 15.67 -8.48 -2.86
C LYS A 113 15.47 -9.46 -1.70
N ARG A 114 15.20 -8.95 -0.49
CA ARG A 114 14.97 -9.71 0.75
C ARG A 114 13.52 -10.15 0.93
N MET A 115 12.60 -9.77 0.05
CA MET A 115 11.21 -10.26 0.09
C MET A 115 11.08 -11.60 -0.63
N ASP A 116 10.10 -12.40 -0.21
CA ASP A 116 9.74 -13.67 -0.85
C ASP A 116 9.03 -13.44 -2.18
N ARG A 117 9.34 -14.28 -3.17
CA ARG A 117 8.77 -14.25 -4.51
C ARG A 117 7.54 -15.15 -4.63
N ASN A 118 7.33 -16.08 -3.68
CA ASN A 118 6.17 -16.95 -3.62
C ASN A 118 5.00 -16.27 -2.91
N LEU A 119 3.78 -16.63 -3.34
CA LEU A 119 2.51 -16.19 -2.76
C LEU A 119 2.44 -16.48 -1.26
#